data_AF-A0A2V7MQV4-F1
#
_entry.id   AF-A0A2V7MQV4-F1
#
_cell.length_a   1.000
_cell.length_b   1.000
_cell.length_c   1.000
_cell.angle_alpha   90.00
_cell.angle_beta   90.00
_cell.angle_gamma   90.00
#
_symmetry.space_group_name_H-M   'P 1'
#
loop_
_entity.id
_entity.type
_entity.pdbx_description
1 polymer ?
#
loop_
_entity_poly.entity_id
_entity_poly.type
_entity_poly.pdbx_seq_one_letter_code
_entity_poly.pdbx_strand_id
1 'polypeptide(L)'
;MDTRASDRRGFFRETFGRLLQEVRVRTEQRVAPRRYFRPPGAADELAFLASCTRCGDCIDVCPVHAIVKAPAGAGLAAGTPMIDPGIQACVACADMPCAHACETGALVPPADGWAGVHLGILELEPERCITFHGVPCGVCARACPVGERALALDAGGHPILKPEGCVGCGVCVTACVTSPSSLRLSLPT
;
A
#
# COMPACT_ATOMS: atom_id res chain seq x y z
N MET A 1 18.18 -46.33 -26.72
CA MET A 1 18.13 -46.27 -25.24
C MET A 1 18.61 -44.87 -24.84
N ASP A 2 17.83 -43.83 -25.09
CA ASP A 2 16.70 -43.27 -24.31
C ASP A 2 17.13 -42.36 -23.14
N THR A 3 17.09 -41.05 -23.38
CA THR A 3 17.08 -39.99 -22.35
C THR A 3 16.24 -38.79 -22.82
N ARG A 4 14.91 -38.91 -22.74
CA ARG A 4 13.94 -37.79 -22.80
C ARG A 4 12.86 -38.00 -21.75
N ALA A 5 13.19 -37.79 -20.48
CA ALA A 5 12.24 -37.92 -19.39
C ALA A 5 12.54 -36.96 -18.24
N SER A 6 12.52 -35.63 -18.48
CA SER A 6 12.57 -34.66 -17.37
C SER A 6 11.94 -33.28 -17.63
N ASP A 7 11.05 -33.12 -18.61
CA ASP A 7 10.54 -31.79 -18.99
C ASP A 7 9.01 -31.62 -18.88
N ARG A 8 8.27 -32.70 -18.57
CA ARG A 8 6.79 -32.64 -18.48
C ARG A 8 6.28 -32.21 -17.11
N ARG A 9 7.00 -32.51 -16.03
CA ARG A 9 6.56 -32.17 -14.65
C ARG A 9 6.78 -30.70 -14.30
N GLY A 10 7.81 -30.07 -14.87
CA GLY A 10 8.08 -28.63 -14.71
C GLY A 10 6.98 -27.79 -15.36
N PHE A 11 6.71 -28.06 -16.63
CA PHE A 11 5.64 -27.38 -17.39
C PHE A 11 4.27 -27.52 -16.71
N PHE A 12 3.88 -28.71 -16.24
CA PHE A 12 2.61 -28.89 -15.54
C PHE A 12 2.54 -28.09 -14.22
N ARG A 13 3.61 -28.05 -13.42
CA ARG A 13 3.63 -27.28 -12.17
C ARG A 13 3.54 -25.78 -12.41
N GLU A 14 4.23 -25.25 -13.41
CA GLU A 14 4.17 -23.83 -13.77
C GLU A 14 2.82 -23.43 -14.33
N THR A 15 2.25 -24.26 -15.22
CA THR A 15 0.95 -23.98 -15.84
C THR A 15 -0.18 -24.06 -14.82
N PHE A 16 -0.15 -25.06 -13.93
CA PHE A 16 -1.14 -25.20 -12.87
C PHE A 16 -0.98 -24.11 -11.80
N GLY A 17 0.27 -23.71 -11.48
CA GLY A 17 0.56 -22.59 -10.59
C GLY A 17 0.02 -21.26 -11.12
N ARG A 18 0.18 -20.98 -12.42
CA ARG A 18 -0.40 -19.81 -13.09
C ARG A 18 -1.93 -19.85 -13.08
N LEU A 19 -2.52 -21.00 -13.38
CA LEU A 19 -3.97 -21.17 -13.34
C LEU A 19 -4.54 -20.92 -11.92
N LEU A 20 -3.87 -21.42 -10.89
CA LEU A 20 -4.27 -21.19 -9.49
C LEU A 20 -4.14 -19.71 -9.10
N GLN A 21 -3.07 -19.03 -9.52
CA GLN A 21 -2.93 -17.58 -9.33
C GLN A 21 -4.06 -16.81 -10.04
N GLU A 22 -4.35 -17.13 -11.30
CA GLU A 22 -5.43 -16.48 -12.06
C GLU A 22 -6.80 -16.70 -11.42
N VAL A 23 -7.08 -17.92 -10.93
CA VAL A 23 -8.32 -18.23 -10.23
C VAL A 23 -8.42 -17.45 -8.91
N ARG A 24 -7.32 -17.32 -8.16
CA ARG A 24 -7.26 -16.51 -6.94
C ARG A 24 -7.58 -15.04 -7.21
N VAL A 25 -6.89 -14.42 -8.18
CA VAL A 25 -7.11 -13.02 -8.57
C VAL A 25 -8.56 -12.78 -9.03
N ARG A 26 -9.12 -13.68 -9.85
CA ARG A 26 -10.52 -13.57 -10.31
C ARG A 26 -11.52 -13.72 -9.18
N THR A 27 -11.23 -14.56 -8.19
CA THR A 27 -12.11 -14.78 -7.04
C THR A 27 -12.08 -13.55 -6.12
N GLU A 28 -10.90 -12.99 -5.86
CA GLU A 28 -10.72 -11.72 -5.14
C GLU A 28 -11.55 -10.59 -5.75
N GLN A 29 -11.44 -10.41 -7.08
CA GLN A 29 -12.15 -9.33 -7.79
C GLN A 29 -13.67 -9.46 -7.72
N ARG A 30 -14.23 -10.68 -7.67
CA ARG A 30 -15.67 -10.90 -7.56
C ARG A 30 -16.19 -10.71 -6.13
N VAL A 31 -15.36 -11.02 -5.14
CA VAL A 31 -15.75 -11.11 -3.73
C VAL A 31 -15.52 -9.77 -3.00
N ALA A 32 -14.51 -8.99 -3.39
CA ALA A 32 -14.22 -7.67 -2.86
C ALA A 32 -13.92 -6.66 -4.00
N PRO A 33 -14.95 -6.20 -4.74
CA PRO A 33 -14.76 -5.35 -5.93
C PRO A 33 -14.24 -3.94 -5.59
N ARG A 34 -14.42 -3.50 -4.34
CA ARG A 34 -13.86 -2.26 -3.81
C ARG A 34 -12.66 -2.60 -2.93
N ARG A 35 -11.46 -2.25 -3.41
CA ARG A 35 -10.24 -2.31 -2.61
C ARG A 35 -10.09 -1.03 -1.80
N TYR A 36 -9.51 -1.16 -0.61
CA TYR A 36 -9.23 -0.07 0.31
C TYR A 36 -7.74 -0.08 0.65
N PHE A 37 -7.16 1.08 0.98
CA PHE A 37 -5.82 1.10 1.56
C PHE A 37 -5.89 0.43 2.92
N ARG A 38 -5.15 -0.66 3.11
CA ARG A 38 -5.13 -1.40 4.37
C ARG A 38 -4.04 -0.86 5.29
N PRO A 39 -4.21 -1.01 6.61
CA PRO A 39 -3.12 -0.70 7.55
C PRO A 39 -1.84 -1.50 7.25
N PRO A 40 -0.68 -1.02 7.73
CA PRO A 40 0.59 -1.73 7.59
C PRO A 40 0.51 -3.18 8.09
N GLY A 41 1.16 -4.09 7.37
CA GLY A 41 1.19 -5.50 7.71
C GLY A 41 -0.06 -6.30 7.32
N ALA A 42 -1.03 -5.69 6.63
CA ALA A 42 -2.19 -6.43 6.16
C ALA A 42 -1.78 -7.58 5.22
N ALA A 43 -2.32 -8.77 5.49
CA ALA A 43 -2.24 -9.88 4.56
C ALA A 43 -2.99 -9.56 3.24
N ASP A 44 -2.83 -10.42 2.24
CA ASP A 44 -3.63 -10.35 1.01
C ASP A 44 -5.13 -10.22 1.32
N GLU A 45 -5.87 -9.46 0.51
CA GLU A 45 -7.23 -9.01 0.85
C GLU A 45 -8.15 -10.13 1.34
N LEU A 46 -8.17 -11.31 0.70
CA LEU A 46 -8.99 -12.44 1.19
C LEU A 46 -8.55 -12.97 2.55
N ALA A 47 -7.24 -13.11 2.78
CA ALA A 47 -6.69 -13.59 4.04
C ALA A 47 -6.93 -12.57 5.16
N PHE A 48 -6.77 -11.29 4.85
CA PHE A 48 -7.10 -10.19 5.75
C PHE A 48 -8.59 -10.21 6.12
N LEU A 49 -9.49 -10.29 5.14
CA LEU A 49 -10.94 -10.31 5.39
C LEU A 49 -11.39 -11.54 6.19
N ALA A 50 -10.74 -12.68 5.99
CA ALA A 50 -11.00 -13.91 6.73
C ALA A 50 -10.50 -13.84 8.18
N SER A 51 -9.40 -13.14 8.44
CA SER A 51 -8.74 -13.09 9.76
C SER A 51 -9.18 -11.89 10.60
N CYS A 52 -9.68 -10.83 9.98
CA CYS A 52 -10.09 -9.60 10.67
C CYS A 52 -11.44 -9.79 11.39
N THR A 53 -11.40 -9.75 12.72
CA THR A 53 -12.60 -9.81 13.59
C THR A 53 -13.36 -8.49 13.70
N ARG A 54 -12.79 -7.39 13.20
CA ARG A 54 -13.36 -6.02 13.29
C ARG A 54 -13.42 -5.48 14.72
N CYS A 55 -12.53 -5.96 15.62
CA CYS A 55 -12.43 -5.50 17.01
C CYS A 55 -12.20 -3.98 17.12
N GLY A 56 -11.28 -3.45 16.31
CA GLY A 56 -10.92 -2.03 16.32
C GLY A 56 -9.61 -1.71 17.02
N ASP A 57 -8.91 -2.69 17.59
CA ASP A 57 -7.69 -2.45 18.38
C ASP A 57 -6.62 -1.67 17.59
N CYS A 58 -6.44 -2.00 16.30
CA CYS A 58 -5.53 -1.27 15.40
C CYS A 58 -5.93 0.21 15.17
N ILE A 59 -7.22 0.53 15.23
CA ILE A 59 -7.75 1.90 15.12
C ILE A 59 -7.39 2.69 16.38
N ASP A 60 -7.64 2.10 17.54
CA ASP A 60 -7.46 2.76 18.84
C ASP A 60 -5.99 3.11 19.12
N VAL A 61 -5.06 2.24 18.69
CA VAL A 61 -3.62 2.47 18.88
C VAL A 61 -2.98 3.33 17.78
N CYS A 62 -3.72 3.76 16.75
CA CYS A 62 -3.15 4.56 15.67
C CYS A 62 -2.93 6.02 16.15
N PRO A 63 -1.68 6.49 16.32
CA PRO A 63 -1.41 7.77 16.98
C PRO A 63 -1.86 8.99 16.16
N VAL A 64 -2.01 8.82 14.85
CA VAL A 64 -2.46 9.87 13.93
C VAL A 64 -3.91 9.69 13.47
N HIS A 65 -4.61 8.67 14.00
CA HIS A 65 -5.99 8.35 13.62
C HIS A 65 -6.20 8.17 12.09
N ALA A 66 -5.20 7.60 11.40
CA ALA A 66 -5.28 7.32 9.96
C ALA A 66 -6.19 6.13 9.62
N ILE A 67 -6.45 5.25 10.59
CA ILE A 67 -7.21 4.04 10.37
C ILE A 67 -8.66 4.29 10.77
N VAL A 68 -9.58 4.03 9.84
CA VAL A 68 -11.03 4.15 10.03
C VAL A 68 -11.73 2.86 9.64
N LYS A 69 -12.98 2.68 10.07
CA LYS A 69 -13.80 1.55 9.64
C LYS A 69 -14.28 1.76 8.21
N ALA A 70 -14.13 0.74 7.39
CA ALA A 70 -14.72 0.72 6.06
C ALA A 70 -16.25 0.82 6.16
N PRO A 71 -16.90 1.57 5.23
CA PRO A 71 -18.32 1.91 5.32
C PRO A 71 -19.22 0.67 5.22
N ALA A 72 -20.47 0.77 5.69
CA ALA A 72 -21.43 -0.34 5.64
C ALA A 72 -21.67 -0.86 4.20
N GLY A 73 -21.56 0.01 3.19
CA GLY A 73 -21.67 -0.35 1.77
C GLY A 73 -20.43 -1.01 1.16
N ALA A 74 -19.40 -1.34 1.95
CA ALA A 74 -18.15 -1.94 1.49
C ALA A 74 -18.23 -3.47 1.25
N GLY A 75 -19.43 -4.06 1.31
CA GLY A 75 -19.60 -5.51 1.17
C GLY A 75 -18.88 -6.27 2.29
N LEU A 76 -18.09 -7.28 1.94
CA LEU A 76 -17.34 -8.08 2.93
C LEU A 76 -16.31 -7.27 3.72
N ALA A 77 -15.83 -6.16 3.14
CA ALA A 77 -14.92 -5.25 3.82
C ALA A 77 -15.63 -4.36 4.84
N ALA A 78 -16.96 -4.34 4.93
CA ALA A 78 -17.68 -3.48 5.87
C ALA A 78 -17.18 -3.69 7.32
N GLY A 79 -16.89 -2.57 8.00
CA GLY A 79 -16.38 -2.56 9.37
C GLY A 79 -14.93 -2.99 9.56
N THR A 80 -14.24 -3.44 8.51
CA THR A 80 -12.80 -3.76 8.57
C THR A 80 -11.97 -2.47 8.54
N PRO A 81 -10.76 -2.46 9.12
CA PRO A 81 -9.92 -1.26 9.13
C PRO A 81 -9.40 -0.93 7.73
N MET A 82 -9.46 0.35 7.40
CA MET A 82 -8.94 0.94 6.17
C MET A 82 -8.28 2.28 6.47
N ILE A 83 -7.50 2.79 5.52
CA ILE A 83 -6.95 4.14 5.53
C ILE A 83 -7.57 4.90 4.36
N ASP A 84 -7.88 6.17 4.56
CA ASP A 84 -8.17 7.11 3.49
C ASP A 84 -7.05 8.16 3.43
N PRO A 85 -6.05 7.99 2.54
CA PRO A 85 -4.91 8.91 2.42
C PRO A 85 -5.31 10.33 2.01
N GLY A 86 -6.51 10.53 1.45
CA GLY A 86 -7.05 11.85 1.13
C GLY A 86 -7.55 12.62 2.36
N ILE A 87 -7.85 11.91 3.45
CA ILE A 87 -8.30 12.50 4.72
C ILE A 87 -7.14 12.53 5.72
N GLN A 88 -6.54 11.37 5.98
CA GLN A 88 -5.41 11.23 6.89
C GLN A 88 -4.51 10.08 6.43
N ALA A 89 -3.30 10.43 6.01
CA ALA A 89 -2.29 9.47 5.57
C ALA A 89 -1.70 8.70 6.76
N CYS A 90 -1.23 7.47 6.50
CA CYS A 90 -0.37 6.78 7.45
C CYS A 90 0.97 7.52 7.55
N VAL A 91 1.47 7.80 8.75
CA VAL A 91 2.77 8.50 8.93
C VAL A 91 3.97 7.56 9.02
N ALA A 92 3.78 6.28 8.68
CA ALA A 92 4.79 5.24 8.75
C ALA A 92 5.53 5.14 10.11
N CYS A 93 4.77 4.98 11.20
CA CYS A 93 5.31 4.87 12.57
C CYS A 93 6.39 3.78 12.64
N ALA A 94 7.54 4.09 13.25
CA ALA A 94 8.69 3.20 13.29
C ALA A 94 8.39 1.84 13.96
N ASP A 95 7.51 1.84 14.96
CA ASP A 95 7.11 0.71 15.79
C ASP A 95 5.81 0.03 15.33
N MET A 96 5.17 0.50 14.24
CA MET A 96 3.93 -0.07 13.68
C MET A 96 2.89 -0.54 14.73
N PRO A 97 2.43 0.32 15.65
CA PRO A 97 1.61 -0.11 16.79
C PRO A 97 0.31 -0.79 16.35
N CYS A 98 -0.27 -0.34 15.24
CA CYS A 98 -1.46 -0.94 14.63
C CYS A 98 -1.28 -2.41 14.21
N ALA A 99 -0.10 -2.79 13.70
CA ALA A 99 0.18 -4.17 13.30
C ALA A 99 0.46 -5.05 14.53
N HIS A 100 1.16 -4.51 15.54
CA HIS A 100 1.43 -5.22 16.79
C HIS A 100 0.19 -5.45 17.66
N ALA A 101 -0.81 -4.55 17.59
CA ALA A 101 -2.07 -4.70 18.32
C ALA A 101 -3.00 -5.77 17.73
N CYS A 102 -2.70 -6.33 16.55
CA CYS A 102 -3.58 -7.30 15.90
C CYS A 102 -3.30 -8.73 16.40
N GLU A 103 -4.11 -9.20 17.36
CA GLU A 103 -3.98 -10.55 17.91
C GLU A 103 -4.42 -11.67 16.94
N THR A 104 -5.26 -11.33 15.96
CA THR A 104 -5.83 -12.33 15.03
C THR A 104 -4.91 -12.66 13.86
N GLY A 105 -3.83 -11.91 13.68
CA GLY A 105 -2.92 -12.03 12.53
C GLY A 105 -3.48 -11.47 11.23
N ALA A 106 -4.54 -10.65 11.27
CA ALA A 106 -4.99 -9.91 10.08
C ALA A 106 -3.97 -8.85 9.64
N LEU A 107 -3.29 -8.24 10.60
CA LEU A 107 -2.11 -7.39 10.40
C LEU A 107 -0.91 -8.08 11.05
N VAL A 108 0.17 -8.26 10.30
CA VAL A 108 1.42 -8.87 10.77
C VAL A 108 2.57 -7.93 10.43
N PRO A 109 3.33 -7.43 11.42
CA PRO A 109 4.53 -6.64 11.16
C PRO A 109 5.53 -7.46 10.32
N PRO A 110 5.99 -6.96 9.15
CA PRO A 110 6.99 -7.68 8.38
C PRO A 110 8.32 -7.78 9.11
N ALA A 111 9.04 -8.89 8.90
CA ALA A 111 10.33 -9.14 9.56
C ALA A 111 11.41 -8.12 9.19
N ASP A 112 11.31 -7.55 7.98
CA ASP A 112 12.14 -6.48 7.43
C ASP A 112 11.57 -5.07 7.70
N GLY A 113 10.56 -4.97 8.57
CA GLY A 113 9.92 -3.73 8.95
C GLY A 113 9.26 -3.04 7.76
N TRP A 114 9.49 -1.73 7.61
CA TRP A 114 8.89 -0.94 6.53
C TRP A 114 9.37 -1.32 5.12
N ALA A 115 10.48 -2.05 4.98
CA ALA A 115 10.93 -2.53 3.67
C ALA A 115 9.96 -3.55 3.05
N GLY A 116 9.24 -4.31 3.87
CA GLY A 116 8.23 -5.29 3.44
C GLY A 116 6.82 -4.74 3.33
N VAL A 117 6.64 -3.42 3.45
CA VAL A 117 5.32 -2.77 3.48
C VAL A 117 5.10 -1.90 2.25
N HIS A 118 4.03 -2.17 1.51
CA HIS A 118 3.56 -1.34 0.42
C HIS A 118 2.04 -1.11 0.51
N LEU A 119 1.62 0.07 0.98
CA LEU A 119 0.21 0.44 1.11
C LEU A 119 -0.40 0.82 -0.25
N GLY A 120 0.41 1.39 -1.14
CA GLY A 120 -0.03 1.95 -2.41
C GLY A 120 1.11 2.26 -3.36
N ILE A 121 0.76 2.58 -4.60
CA ILE A 121 1.67 3.00 -5.65
C ILE A 121 1.56 4.52 -5.79
N LEU A 122 2.71 5.19 -5.78
CA LEU A 122 2.79 6.65 -5.86
C LEU A 122 3.29 7.06 -7.24
N GLU A 123 2.57 7.98 -7.88
CA GLU A 123 2.92 8.55 -9.18
C GLU A 123 3.04 10.08 -9.05
N LEU A 124 4.01 10.65 -9.76
CA LEU A 124 4.17 12.10 -9.90
C LEU A 124 3.55 12.53 -11.23
N GLU A 125 2.83 13.65 -11.21
CA GLU A 125 2.30 14.32 -12.41
C GLU A 125 3.07 15.63 -12.64
N PRO A 126 4.12 15.62 -13.50
CA PRO A 126 5.00 16.77 -13.69
C PRO A 126 4.25 18.03 -14.12
N GLU A 127 3.23 17.87 -14.96
CA GLU A 127 2.39 18.97 -15.48
C GLU A 127 1.72 19.79 -14.37
N ARG A 128 1.47 19.20 -13.20
CA ARG A 128 0.85 19.90 -12.07
C ARG A 128 1.86 20.43 -11.07
N CYS A 129 3.05 19.85 -11.02
CA CYS A 129 4.01 20.15 -9.99
C CYS A 129 4.71 21.48 -10.26
N ILE A 130 4.50 22.44 -9.35
CA ILE A 130 4.97 23.82 -9.48
C ILE A 130 6.49 23.96 -9.62
N THR A 131 7.27 22.93 -9.26
CA THR A 131 8.72 22.90 -9.48
C THR A 131 9.07 22.90 -10.96
N PHE A 132 8.30 22.20 -11.80
CA PHE A 132 8.49 22.22 -13.26
C PHE A 132 8.00 23.53 -13.91
N HIS A 133 7.35 24.40 -13.13
CA HIS A 133 6.90 25.73 -13.54
C HIS A 133 7.76 26.84 -12.92
N GLY A 134 8.96 26.50 -12.44
CA GLY A 134 9.94 27.47 -11.93
C GLY A 134 9.69 27.96 -10.50
N VAL A 135 8.74 27.36 -9.77
CA VAL A 135 8.48 27.70 -8.36
C VAL A 135 9.17 26.71 -7.43
N PRO A 136 10.14 27.15 -6.60
CA PRO A 136 10.83 26.27 -5.67
C PRO A 136 9.85 25.63 -4.67
N CYS A 137 9.85 24.31 -4.59
CA CYS A 137 9.03 23.56 -3.66
C CYS A 137 9.74 22.24 -3.31
N GLY A 138 9.52 21.74 -2.09
CA GLY A 138 10.10 20.47 -1.63
C GLY A 138 9.33 19.87 -0.47
N VAL A 139 8.08 20.30 -0.28
CA VAL A 139 7.27 19.91 0.89
C VAL A 139 7.02 18.40 0.91
N CYS A 140 6.82 17.79 -0.26
CA CYS A 140 6.59 16.36 -0.37
C CYS A 140 7.80 15.53 0.07
N ALA A 141 9.01 15.92 -0.34
CA ALA A 141 10.25 15.27 0.06
C ALA A 141 10.54 15.47 1.56
N ARG A 142 10.38 16.70 2.09
CA ARG A 142 10.59 16.99 3.52
C ARG A 142 9.58 16.31 4.44
N ALA A 143 8.33 16.16 4.00
CA ALA A 143 7.29 15.49 4.76
C ALA A 143 7.37 13.96 4.67
N CYS A 144 8.15 13.40 3.75
CA CYS A 144 8.22 11.96 3.55
C CYS A 144 8.80 11.26 4.79
N PRO A 145 8.06 10.38 5.48
CA PRO A 145 8.56 9.70 6.68
C PRO A 145 9.68 8.69 6.38
N VAL A 146 9.79 8.23 5.12
CA VAL A 146 10.87 7.35 4.67
C VAL A 146 12.13 8.13 4.26
N GLY A 147 11.99 9.45 4.03
CA GLY A 147 13.04 10.35 3.59
C GLY A 147 13.51 10.08 2.15
N GLU A 148 14.75 10.45 1.86
CA GLU A 148 15.34 10.44 0.51
C GLU A 148 15.45 9.04 -0.12
N ARG A 149 15.23 7.98 0.65
CA ARG A 149 15.13 6.61 0.10
C ARG A 149 13.87 6.41 -0.73
N ALA A 150 12.81 7.18 -0.49
CA ALA A 150 11.54 7.08 -1.20
C ALA A 150 11.26 8.30 -2.10
N LEU A 151 11.57 9.50 -1.63
CA LEU A 151 11.27 10.74 -2.33
C LEU A 151 12.35 11.78 -2.04
N ALA A 152 13.04 12.21 -3.07
CA ALA A 152 14.13 13.19 -3.00
C ALA A 152 13.87 14.36 -3.96
N LEU A 153 14.74 15.37 -3.95
CA LEU A 153 14.79 16.41 -4.98
C LEU A 153 16.03 16.21 -5.85
N ASP A 154 15.88 16.45 -7.16
CA ASP A 154 17.00 16.47 -8.10
C ASP A 154 17.81 17.77 -7.98
N ALA A 155 18.88 17.89 -8.78
CA ALA A 155 19.72 19.10 -8.80
C ALA A 155 18.96 20.36 -9.24
N GLY A 156 17.86 20.22 -9.98
CA GLY A 156 16.95 21.31 -10.36
C GLY A 156 15.85 21.59 -9.33
N GLY A 157 15.79 20.85 -8.22
CA GLY A 157 14.76 20.98 -7.21
C GLY A 157 13.44 20.28 -7.56
N HIS A 158 13.41 19.41 -8.57
CA HIS A 158 12.22 18.63 -8.92
C HIS A 158 12.13 17.35 -8.09
N PRO A 159 10.92 16.92 -7.68
CA PRO A 159 10.75 15.67 -6.95
C PRO A 159 11.12 14.45 -7.80
N ILE A 160 11.95 13.58 -7.27
CA ILE A 160 12.26 12.25 -7.81
C ILE A 160 11.71 11.19 -6.86
N LEU A 161 10.81 10.35 -7.39
CA LEU A 161 10.31 9.16 -6.72
C LEU A 161 11.29 8.00 -6.87
N LYS A 162 11.51 7.27 -5.77
CA LYS A 162 12.27 6.02 -5.70
C LYS A 162 11.33 4.91 -5.24
N PRO A 163 10.67 4.20 -6.16
CA PRO A 163 9.61 3.23 -5.84
C PRO A 163 10.05 2.17 -4.84
N GLU A 164 11.32 1.75 -4.88
CA GLU A 164 11.90 0.71 -4.03
C GLU A 164 11.91 1.09 -2.55
N GLY A 165 12.00 2.39 -2.24
CA GLY A 165 11.87 2.88 -0.86
C GLY A 165 10.46 3.36 -0.52
N CYS A 166 9.57 3.51 -1.50
CA CYS A 166 8.24 4.06 -1.26
C CYS A 166 7.30 3.02 -0.67
N VAL A 167 6.84 3.27 0.55
CA VAL A 167 5.87 2.41 1.24
C VAL A 167 4.42 2.74 0.89
N GLY A 168 4.18 3.73 0.02
CA GLY A 168 2.83 4.11 -0.43
C GLY A 168 1.94 4.74 0.64
N CYS A 169 2.52 5.39 1.66
CA CYS A 169 1.77 5.88 2.82
C CYS A 169 0.86 7.09 2.55
N GLY A 170 1.13 7.86 1.50
CA GLY A 170 0.31 9.00 1.07
C GLY A 170 0.63 10.35 1.73
N VAL A 171 1.55 10.44 2.69
CA VAL A 171 1.89 11.71 3.38
C VAL A 171 2.24 12.84 2.41
N CYS A 172 2.98 12.50 1.35
CA CYS A 172 3.39 13.44 0.31
C CYS A 172 2.22 13.95 -0.55
N VAL A 173 1.15 13.17 -0.69
CA VAL A 173 -0.10 13.58 -1.38
C VAL A 173 -0.83 14.60 -0.53
N THR A 174 -1.01 14.31 0.77
CA THR A 174 -1.65 15.24 1.73
C THR A 174 -0.85 16.53 1.91
N ALA A 175 0.48 16.45 1.89
CA ALA A 175 1.36 17.60 2.04
C ALA A 175 1.50 18.46 0.76
N CYS A 176 1.06 17.97 -0.40
CA CYS A 176 1.21 18.69 -1.65
C CYS A 176 0.40 19.99 -1.65
N VAL A 177 1.02 21.09 -2.06
CA VAL A 177 0.38 22.42 -2.08
C VAL A 177 -0.51 22.68 -3.30
N THR A 178 -0.54 21.77 -4.27
CA THR A 178 -1.35 21.92 -5.49
C THR A 178 -2.73 21.30 -5.31
N SER A 179 -3.73 21.84 -6.00
CA SER A 179 -5.08 21.29 -6.03
C SER A 179 -5.52 21.07 -7.49
N PRO A 180 -5.69 19.82 -7.97
CA PRO A 180 -5.41 18.56 -7.26
C PRO A 180 -3.91 18.37 -6.94
N SER A 181 -3.60 17.49 -5.98
CA SER A 181 -2.21 17.14 -5.62
C SER A 181 -1.42 16.72 -6.86
N SER A 182 -0.16 17.13 -6.96
CA SER A 182 0.75 16.72 -8.04
C SER A 182 1.24 15.28 -7.89
N LEU A 183 0.96 14.66 -6.74
CA LEU A 183 1.24 13.27 -6.45
C LEU A 183 -0.07 12.51 -6.36
N ARG A 184 -0.16 11.38 -7.04
CA ARG A 184 -1.33 10.50 -7.06
C ARG A 184 -0.97 9.18 -6.39
N LEU A 185 -1.80 8.75 -5.45
CA LEU A 185 -1.68 7.45 -4.82
C LEU A 185 -2.79 6.52 -5.35
N SER A 186 -2.41 5.32 -5.74
CA SER A 186 -3.31 4.26 -6.21
C SER A 186 -3.05 2.97 -5.44
N LEU A 187 -4.00 2.04 -5.47
CA LEU A 187 -3.81 0.71 -4.90
C LEU A 187 -2.99 -0.16 -5.86
N PRO A 188 -2.18 -1.09 -5.36
CA PRO A 188 -1.51 -2.07 -6.21
C PRO A 188 -2.55 -2.88 -7.00
N THR A 189 -2.31 -3.04 -8.30
CA THR A 189 -3.17 -3.81 -9.21
C THR A 189 -3.03 -5.31 -9.02
#